data_AF-A0A6J8C9T0-F1
#
_entry.id   AF-A0A6J8C9T0-F1
#
_cell.length_a   1.000
_cell.length_b   1.000
_cell.length_c   1.000
_cell.angle_alpha   90.00
_cell.angle_beta   90.00
_cell.angle_gamma   90.00
#
_symmetry.space_group_name_H-M   'P 1'
#
loop_
_entity.id
_entity.type
_entity.pdbx_description
1 polymer ?
#
loop_
_entity_poly.entity_id
_entity_poly.type
_entity_poly.pdbx_seq_one_letter_code
_entity_poly.pdbx_strand_id
1 'polypeptide(L)'
;MASLEQFEELKTLIMGVDKKETVFSEQLTKVERSLTSMIHEVKADVNVLNVKFETSQKEITTLRHDFTELERGVQGMDLQLQDLKNDKLVKQKIEFQQQIDELKEKAILLEKHDRKYNILIYGIDDSNPEENVYATTRKLFNEKLLRDAQQGNSMPLANAHRVATHGKGPKSILVRFLHFGD
;
A
#
# COMPACT_ATOMS: atom_id res chain seq x y z
N MET A 1 -101.49 52.79 39.77
CA MET A 1 -101.45 51.35 39.45
C MET A 1 -100.22 50.95 38.61
N ALA A 2 -99.09 51.69 38.68
CA ALA A 2 -97.89 51.41 37.88
C ALA A 2 -96.74 50.71 38.64
N SER A 3 -96.92 50.35 39.92
CA SER A 3 -95.80 49.95 40.80
C SER A 3 -95.45 48.46 40.81
N LEU A 4 -96.37 47.58 40.39
CA LEU A 4 -96.14 46.12 40.43
C LEU A 4 -95.45 45.63 39.15
N GLU A 5 -95.86 46.18 38.00
CA GLU A 5 -95.30 45.84 36.69
C GLU A 5 -93.84 46.28 36.57
N GLN A 6 -93.52 47.49 37.04
CA GLN A 6 -92.14 48.00 37.13
C GLN A 6 -91.25 47.14 38.06
N PHE A 7 -91.82 46.53 39.11
CA PHE A 7 -91.08 45.68 40.03
C PHE A 7 -90.74 44.31 39.41
N GLU A 8 -91.69 43.70 38.67
CA GLU A 8 -91.45 42.45 37.94
C GLU A 8 -90.48 42.64 36.76
N GLU A 9 -90.52 43.79 36.08
CA GLU A 9 -89.51 44.16 35.06
C GLU A 9 -88.11 44.29 35.67
N LEU A 10 -87.98 44.98 36.81
CA LEU A 10 -86.71 45.14 37.51
C LEU A 10 -86.15 43.79 37.98
N LYS A 11 -87.00 42.91 38.52
CA LYS A 11 -86.61 41.56 38.94
C LYS A 11 -86.13 40.71 37.76
N THR A 12 -86.81 40.80 36.63
CA THR A 12 -86.41 40.12 35.38
C THR A 12 -85.08 40.65 34.86
N LEU A 13 -84.85 41.96 34.96
CA LEU A 13 -83.59 42.59 34.57
C LEU A 13 -82.43 42.12 35.47
N ILE A 14 -82.61 42.11 36.80
CA ILE A 14 -81.61 41.62 37.76
C ILE A 14 -81.27 40.15 37.49
N MET A 15 -82.28 39.28 37.34
CA MET A 15 -82.05 37.87 36.99
C MET A 15 -81.34 37.71 35.63
N GLY A 16 -81.58 38.62 34.69
CA GLY A 16 -80.89 38.65 33.40
C GLY A 16 -79.43 39.07 33.51
N VAL A 17 -79.11 39.99 34.43
CA VAL A 17 -77.73 40.41 34.73
C VAL A 17 -76.96 39.27 35.41
N ASP A 18 -77.53 38.63 36.44
CA ASP A 18 -76.89 37.51 37.16
C ASP A 18 -76.57 36.34 36.21
N LYS A 19 -77.49 36.01 35.30
CA LYS A 19 -77.26 34.97 34.28
C LYS A 19 -76.13 35.34 33.33
N LYS A 20 -76.05 36.59 32.88
CA LYS A 20 -74.97 37.06 32.00
C LYS A 20 -73.63 37.05 32.72
N GLU A 21 -73.59 37.45 33.99
CA GLU A 21 -72.40 37.39 34.83
C GLU A 21 -71.90 35.95 35.01
N THR A 22 -72.83 35.02 35.26
CA THR A 22 -72.53 33.58 35.38
C THR A 22 -71.92 33.04 34.07
N VAL A 23 -72.58 33.30 32.93
CA VAL A 23 -72.08 32.86 31.62
C VAL A 23 -70.72 33.47 31.28
N PHE A 24 -70.53 34.75 31.60
CA PHE A 24 -69.25 35.43 31.36
C PHE A 24 -68.13 34.82 32.22
N SER A 25 -68.39 34.56 33.51
CA SER A 25 -67.44 33.90 34.42
C SER A 25 -67.07 32.48 33.95
N GLU A 26 -68.04 31.71 33.47
CA GLU A 26 -67.80 30.38 32.89
C GLU A 26 -66.95 30.44 31.60
N GLN A 27 -67.20 31.42 30.73
CA GLN A 27 -66.40 31.63 29.53
C GLN A 27 -64.96 32.05 29.88
N LEU A 28 -64.81 32.94 30.85
CA LEU A 28 -63.51 33.45 31.28
C LEU A 28 -62.65 32.32 31.88
N THR A 29 -63.24 31.51 32.76
CA THR A 29 -62.55 30.32 33.31
C THR A 29 -62.22 29.28 32.25
N LYS A 30 -63.05 29.10 31.21
CA LYS A 30 -62.74 28.21 30.08
C LYS A 30 -61.56 28.73 29.26
N VAL A 31 -61.51 30.04 28.99
CA VAL A 31 -60.39 30.68 28.28
C VAL A 31 -59.10 30.57 29.10
N GLU A 32 -59.15 30.84 30.41
CA GLU A 32 -58.00 30.72 31.30
C GLU A 32 -57.43 29.30 31.32
N ARG A 33 -58.28 28.28 31.43
CA ARG A 33 -57.84 26.87 31.38
C ARG A 33 -57.23 26.52 30.04
N SER A 34 -57.85 26.94 28.94
CA SER A 34 -57.33 26.71 27.57
C SER A 34 -55.96 27.36 27.38
N LEU A 35 -55.82 28.63 27.79
CA LEU A 35 -54.56 29.38 27.71
C LEU A 35 -53.47 28.72 28.57
N THR A 36 -53.83 28.28 29.78
CA THR A 36 -52.91 27.59 30.67
C THR A 36 -52.41 26.28 30.06
N SER A 37 -53.31 25.49 29.43
CA SER A 37 -52.93 24.26 28.73
C SER A 37 -51.96 24.53 27.58
N MET A 38 -52.28 25.50 26.72
CA MET A 38 -51.41 25.88 25.60
C MET A 38 -50.04 26.36 26.07
N ILE A 39 -49.97 27.14 27.16
CA ILE A 39 -48.69 27.58 27.74
C ILE A 39 -47.87 26.37 28.23
N HIS A 40 -48.50 25.37 28.85
CA HIS A 40 -47.81 24.16 29.30
C HIS A 40 -47.28 23.33 28.13
N GLU A 41 -48.08 23.16 27.08
CA GLU A 41 -47.68 22.44 25.86
C GLU A 41 -46.51 23.15 25.16
N VAL A 42 -46.61 24.45 24.92
CA VAL A 42 -45.53 25.24 24.30
C VAL A 42 -44.26 25.18 25.14
N LYS A 43 -44.38 25.26 26.48
CA LYS A 43 -43.21 25.16 27.37
C LYS A 43 -42.56 23.78 27.29
N ALA A 44 -43.35 22.71 27.18
CA ALA A 44 -42.84 21.36 26.99
C ALA A 44 -42.09 21.23 25.65
N ASP A 45 -42.68 21.73 24.56
CA ASP A 45 -42.06 21.71 23.24
C ASP A 45 -40.75 22.51 23.19
N VAL A 46 -40.72 23.69 23.81
CA VAL A 46 -39.50 24.51 23.94
C VAL A 46 -38.42 23.76 24.72
N ASN A 47 -38.77 23.07 25.81
CA ASN A 47 -37.80 22.27 26.56
C ASN A 47 -37.22 21.13 25.70
N VAL A 48 -38.08 20.42 24.95
CA VAL A 48 -37.62 19.36 24.04
C VAL A 48 -36.70 19.93 22.95
N LEU A 49 -37.04 21.10 22.40
CA LEU A 49 -36.22 21.76 21.39
C LEU A 49 -34.85 22.17 21.95
N ASN A 50 -34.79 22.71 23.16
CA ASN A 50 -33.53 23.06 23.83
C ASN A 50 -32.64 21.83 24.02
N VAL A 51 -33.20 20.71 24.47
CA VAL A 51 -32.44 19.46 24.65
C VAL A 51 -31.89 18.95 23.31
N LYS A 52 -32.70 18.99 22.24
CA LYS A 52 -32.25 18.63 20.89
C LYS A 52 -31.13 19.55 20.41
N PHE A 53 -31.27 20.85 20.64
CA PHE A 53 -30.27 21.84 20.25
C PHE A 53 -28.93 21.60 20.95
N GLU A 54 -28.94 21.40 22.27
CA GLU A 54 -27.73 21.07 23.04
C GLU A 54 -27.08 19.76 22.57
N THR A 55 -27.89 18.76 22.22
CA THR A 55 -27.41 17.48 21.70
C THR A 55 -26.72 17.66 20.35
N SER A 56 -27.36 18.35 19.40
CA SER A 56 -26.76 18.65 18.10
C SER A 56 -25.49 19.50 18.24
N GLN A 57 -25.43 20.43 19.19
CA GLN A 57 -24.22 21.22 19.43
C GLN A 57 -23.05 20.35 19.93
N LYS A 58 -23.32 19.36 20.78
CA LYS A 58 -22.33 18.37 21.21
C LYS A 58 -21.86 17.52 20.03
N GLU A 59 -22.79 16.99 19.22
CA GLU A 59 -22.47 16.20 18.03
C GLU A 59 -21.60 16.97 17.02
N ILE A 60 -21.92 18.23 16.76
CA ILE A 60 -21.11 19.10 15.88
C ILE A 60 -19.69 19.29 16.45
N THR A 61 -19.56 19.43 17.76
CA THR A 61 -18.26 19.60 18.41
C THR A 61 -17.42 18.33 18.29
N THR A 62 -18.02 17.16 18.51
CA THR A 62 -17.37 15.87 18.31
C THR A 62 -16.95 15.67 16.85
N LEU A 63 -17.84 15.92 15.90
CA LEU A 63 -17.53 15.80 14.47
C LEU A 63 -16.37 16.70 14.03
N ARG A 64 -16.29 17.93 14.56
CA ARG A 64 -15.16 18.84 14.30
C ARG A 64 -13.85 18.30 14.86
N HIS A 65 -13.89 17.69 16.04
CA HIS A 65 -12.72 17.06 16.64
C HIS A 65 -12.25 15.88 15.77
N ASP A 66 -13.15 14.95 15.45
CA ASP A 66 -12.86 13.78 14.62
C ASP A 66 -12.29 14.18 13.25
N PHE A 67 -12.86 15.23 12.63
CA PHE A 67 -12.36 15.74 11.35
C PHE A 67 -10.94 16.30 11.46
N THR A 68 -10.64 17.01 12.55
CA THR A 68 -9.29 17.54 12.80
C THR A 68 -8.28 16.41 13.01
N GLU A 69 -8.66 15.33 13.70
CA GLU A 69 -7.80 14.15 13.85
C GLU A 69 -7.56 13.44 12.52
N LEU A 70 -8.61 13.32 11.70
CA LEU A 70 -8.50 12.74 10.37
C LEU A 70 -7.56 13.55 9.47
N GLU A 71 -7.68 14.88 9.46
CA GLU A 71 -6.77 15.76 8.69
C GLU A 71 -5.31 15.56 9.12
N ARG A 72 -5.04 15.49 10.43
CA ARG A 72 -3.69 15.19 10.93
C ARG A 72 -3.20 13.81 10.51
N GLY A 73 -4.08 12.80 10.55
CA GLY A 73 -3.78 11.45 10.10
C GLY A 73 -3.36 11.41 8.62
N VAL A 74 -4.13 12.09 7.77
CA VAL A 74 -3.83 12.20 6.33
C VAL A 74 -2.51 12.94 6.08
N GLN A 75 -2.26 14.04 6.77
CA GLN A 75 -0.99 14.77 6.67
C GLN A 75 0.20 13.91 7.12
N GLY A 76 0.05 13.15 8.21
CA GLY A 76 1.07 12.21 8.68
C GLY A 76 1.37 11.10 7.67
N MET A 77 0.33 10.55 7.03
CA MET A 77 0.50 9.55 5.98
C MET A 77 1.21 10.12 4.74
N ASP A 78 0.90 11.34 4.32
CA ASP A 78 1.56 11.98 3.18
C ASP A 78 3.06 12.18 3.44
N LEU A 79 3.43 12.64 4.64
CA LEU A 79 4.84 12.77 5.05
C LEU A 79 5.57 11.41 5.03
N GLN A 80 4.93 10.35 5.53
CA GLN A 80 5.51 9.00 5.49
C GLN A 80 5.69 8.49 4.05
N LEU A 81 4.72 8.75 3.17
CA LEU A 81 4.81 8.41 1.76
C LEU A 81 5.94 9.17 1.06
N GLN A 82 6.11 10.45 1.37
CA GLN A 82 7.22 11.25 0.82
C GLN A 82 8.58 10.73 1.29
N ASP A 83 8.73 10.39 2.58
CA ASP A 83 9.98 9.81 3.14
C ASP A 83 10.33 8.45 2.48
N LEU A 84 9.32 7.59 2.31
CA LEU A 84 9.47 6.30 1.62
C LEU A 84 9.87 6.47 0.16
N LYS A 85 9.19 7.38 -0.55
CA LYS A 85 9.35 7.56 -2.00
C LYS A 85 10.69 8.19 -2.36
N ASN A 86 11.12 9.23 -1.65
CA ASN A 86 12.25 10.05 -2.09
C ASN A 86 13.59 9.56 -1.54
N ASP A 87 13.63 9.07 -0.30
CA ASP A 87 14.91 8.95 0.39
C ASP A 87 15.35 7.52 0.61
N LYS A 88 14.46 6.62 1.04
CA LYS A 88 14.89 5.25 1.38
C LYS A 88 14.96 4.35 0.16
N LEU A 89 13.90 4.30 -0.64
CA LEU A 89 13.84 3.37 -1.77
C LEU A 89 14.80 3.73 -2.90
N VAL A 90 14.94 5.03 -3.20
CA VAL A 90 15.87 5.49 -4.25
C VAL A 90 17.32 5.24 -3.82
N LYS A 91 17.70 5.57 -2.57
CA LYS A 91 19.07 5.32 -2.07
C LYS A 91 19.38 3.82 -2.05
N GLN A 92 18.48 2.99 -1.52
CA GLN A 92 18.66 1.54 -1.51
C GLN A 92 18.79 0.94 -2.92
N LYS A 93 17.97 1.42 -3.87
CA LYS A 93 18.06 0.97 -5.27
C LYS A 93 19.42 1.30 -5.87
N ILE A 94 19.94 2.50 -5.63
CA ILE A 94 21.27 2.92 -6.12
C ILE A 94 22.37 2.05 -5.50
N GLU A 95 22.32 1.84 -4.18
CA GLU A 95 23.29 1.02 -3.45
C GLU A 95 23.31 -0.44 -3.95
N PHE A 96 22.14 -1.06 -4.10
CA PHE A 96 22.07 -2.42 -4.64
C PHE A 96 22.53 -2.50 -6.09
N GLN A 97 22.24 -1.49 -6.91
CA GLN A 97 22.73 -1.47 -8.29
C GLN A 97 24.26 -1.41 -8.35
N GLN A 98 24.88 -0.59 -7.50
CA GLN A 98 26.35 -0.52 -7.38
C GLN A 98 26.94 -1.86 -6.94
N GLN A 99 26.36 -2.51 -5.92
CA GLN A 99 26.81 -3.83 -5.47
C GLN A 99 26.67 -4.89 -6.58
N ILE A 100 25.57 -4.88 -7.34
CA ILE A 100 25.37 -5.78 -8.47
C ILE A 100 26.47 -5.56 -9.51
N ASP A 101 26.80 -4.31 -9.83
CA ASP A 101 27.78 -4.00 -10.87
C ASP A 101 29.20 -4.36 -10.41
N GLU A 102 29.56 -4.10 -9.15
CA GLU A 102 30.83 -4.58 -8.56
C GLU A 102 30.95 -6.11 -8.58
N LEU A 103 29.86 -6.82 -8.23
CA LEU A 103 29.86 -8.28 -8.23
C LEU A 103 29.97 -8.85 -9.65
N LYS A 104 29.36 -8.21 -10.64
CA LYS A 104 29.52 -8.58 -12.06
C LYS A 104 30.97 -8.41 -12.51
N GLU A 105 31.61 -7.29 -12.19
CA GLU A 105 33.01 -7.08 -12.54
C GLU A 105 33.93 -8.11 -11.88
N LYS A 106 33.74 -8.38 -10.58
CA LYS A 106 34.48 -9.43 -9.87
C LYS A 106 34.27 -10.82 -10.49
N ALA A 107 33.03 -11.16 -10.85
CA ALA A 107 32.72 -12.42 -11.49
C ALA A 107 33.43 -12.55 -12.85
N ILE A 108 33.43 -11.50 -13.67
CA ILE A 108 34.14 -11.48 -14.97
C ILE A 108 35.64 -11.65 -14.75
N LEU A 109 36.23 -10.98 -13.77
CA LEU A 109 37.66 -11.09 -13.46
C LEU A 109 38.03 -12.50 -12.99
N LEU A 110 37.21 -13.11 -12.11
CA LEU A 110 37.41 -14.47 -11.64
C LEU A 110 37.26 -15.49 -12.78
N GLU A 111 36.28 -15.33 -13.65
CA GLU A 111 36.08 -16.19 -14.82
C GLU A 111 37.26 -16.09 -15.81
N LYS A 112 37.75 -14.87 -16.06
CA LYS A 112 38.97 -14.65 -16.87
C LYS A 112 40.19 -15.29 -16.22
N HIS A 113 40.35 -15.16 -14.92
CA HIS A 113 41.45 -15.73 -14.18
C HIS A 113 41.42 -17.27 -14.23
N ASP A 114 40.26 -17.89 -13.97
CA ASP A 114 40.11 -19.34 -14.03
C ASP A 114 40.32 -19.90 -15.44
N ARG A 115 39.85 -19.19 -16.47
CA ARG A 115 39.98 -19.61 -17.87
C ARG A 115 41.30 -19.20 -18.54
N LYS A 116 42.17 -18.44 -17.87
CA LYS A 116 43.43 -17.91 -18.44
C LYS A 116 44.31 -19.00 -19.07
N TYR A 117 44.28 -20.20 -18.51
CA TYR A 117 45.08 -21.35 -18.93
C TYR A 117 44.27 -22.39 -19.72
N ASN A 118 43.06 -22.04 -20.16
CA ASN A 118 42.22 -22.91 -20.97
C ASN A 118 42.38 -22.54 -22.46
N ILE A 119 42.63 -23.54 -23.30
CA ILE A 119 42.57 -23.43 -24.75
C ILE A 119 41.38 -24.26 -25.24
N LEU A 120 40.61 -23.69 -26.16
CA LEU A 120 39.49 -24.37 -26.79
C LEU A 120 39.86 -24.72 -28.24
N ILE A 121 39.79 -26.00 -28.57
CA ILE A 121 40.21 -26.55 -29.87
C ILE A 121 38.98 -27.05 -30.60
N TYR A 122 38.78 -26.56 -31.83
CA TYR A 122 37.62 -26.87 -32.66
C TYR A 122 38.01 -27.74 -33.86
N GLY A 123 37.02 -28.43 -34.43
CA GLY A 123 37.19 -29.18 -35.69
C GLY A 123 37.94 -30.52 -35.54
N ILE A 124 38.12 -31.02 -34.32
CA ILE A 124 38.68 -32.35 -34.07
C ILE A 124 37.52 -33.34 -34.11
N ASP A 125 37.60 -34.34 -34.98
CA ASP A 125 36.58 -35.38 -35.11
C ASP A 125 36.29 -36.06 -33.76
N ASP A 126 35.01 -36.31 -33.46
CA ASP A 126 34.52 -36.92 -32.21
C ASP A 126 33.76 -38.23 -32.48
N SER A 127 33.97 -38.83 -33.65
CA SER A 127 33.36 -40.09 -34.07
C SER A 127 33.70 -41.29 -33.16
N ASN A 128 34.82 -41.23 -32.43
CA ASN A 128 35.22 -42.28 -31.49
C ASN A 128 34.71 -41.99 -30.06
N PRO A 129 33.71 -42.74 -29.55
CA PRO A 129 33.19 -42.55 -28.20
C PRO A 129 34.16 -42.99 -27.09
N GLU A 130 35.17 -43.81 -27.37
CA GLU A 130 36.20 -44.24 -26.42
C GLU A 130 37.51 -43.44 -26.55
N GLU A 131 37.43 -42.24 -27.13
CA GLU A 131 38.59 -41.38 -27.32
C GLU A 131 39.28 -41.02 -26.00
N ASN A 132 40.61 -41.24 -25.95
CA ASN A 132 41.45 -40.61 -24.95
C ASN A 132 41.79 -39.17 -25.36
N VAL A 133 41.02 -38.21 -24.84
CA VAL A 133 41.12 -36.79 -25.18
C VAL A 133 42.52 -36.21 -24.90
N TYR A 134 43.23 -36.72 -23.89
CA TYR A 134 44.60 -36.29 -23.60
C TYR A 134 45.56 -36.73 -24.71
N ALA A 135 45.44 -37.99 -25.16
CA ALA A 135 46.28 -38.52 -26.24
C ALA A 135 46.02 -37.77 -27.55
N THR A 136 44.75 -37.51 -27.89
CA THR A 136 44.39 -36.72 -29.09
C THR A 136 44.96 -35.31 -29.01
N THR A 137 44.85 -34.66 -27.85
CA THR A 137 45.40 -33.32 -27.64
C THR A 137 46.91 -33.30 -27.89
N ARG A 138 47.66 -34.22 -27.27
CA ARG A 138 49.12 -34.30 -27.42
C ARG A 138 49.53 -34.56 -28.86
N LYS A 139 48.84 -35.47 -29.54
CA LYS A 139 49.05 -35.77 -30.96
C LYS A 139 48.86 -34.52 -31.82
N LEU A 140 47.76 -33.79 -31.62
CA LEU A 140 47.49 -32.55 -32.35
C LEU A 140 48.62 -31.52 -32.15
N PHE A 141 49.06 -31.31 -30.90
CA PHE A 141 50.14 -30.36 -30.63
C PHE A 141 51.46 -30.78 -31.29
N ASN A 142 51.83 -32.07 -31.22
CA ASN A 142 53.03 -32.59 -31.88
C ASN A 142 53.00 -32.47 -33.41
N GLU A 143 51.84 -32.70 -34.02
CA GLU A 143 51.71 -32.74 -35.49
C GLU A 143 51.50 -31.37 -36.13
N LYS A 144 50.86 -30.43 -35.41
CA LYS A 144 50.36 -29.19 -36.02
C LYS A 144 50.90 -27.90 -35.40
N LEU A 145 51.37 -27.92 -34.16
CA LEU A 145 51.68 -26.70 -33.40
C LEU A 145 53.14 -26.60 -32.96
N LEU A 146 53.76 -27.72 -32.60
CA LEU A 146 55.13 -27.74 -32.10
C LEU A 146 56.12 -28.11 -33.21
N ARG A 147 57.29 -27.45 -33.22
CA ARG A 147 58.34 -27.70 -34.21
C ARG A 147 59.11 -29.00 -33.98
N ASP A 148 59.04 -29.53 -32.76
CA ASP A 148 59.67 -30.79 -32.36
C ASP A 148 58.58 -31.78 -31.88
N ALA A 149 58.54 -32.94 -32.54
CA ALA A 149 57.51 -33.96 -32.37
C ALA A 149 57.51 -34.64 -30.99
N GLN A 150 58.50 -34.36 -30.13
CA GLN A 150 58.57 -34.89 -28.76
C GLN A 150 58.08 -33.90 -27.69
N GLN A 151 57.91 -32.61 -28.00
CA GLN A 151 57.57 -31.59 -27.00
C GLN A 151 56.12 -31.63 -26.52
N GLY A 152 55.18 -32.15 -27.30
CA GLY A 152 53.78 -32.30 -26.89
C GLY A 152 53.58 -33.41 -25.85
N ASN A 153 54.51 -34.38 -25.78
CA ASN A 153 54.46 -35.44 -24.77
C ASN A 153 54.91 -34.97 -23.38
N SER A 154 55.65 -33.87 -23.29
CA SER A 154 56.05 -33.24 -22.02
C SER A 154 55.14 -32.09 -21.60
N MET A 155 54.05 -31.85 -22.32
CA MET A 155 53.10 -30.78 -22.03
C MET A 155 52.34 -31.03 -20.71
N PRO A 156 52.42 -30.12 -19.74
CA PRO A 156 51.77 -30.32 -18.45
C PRO A 156 50.32 -29.86 -18.55
N LEU A 157 49.46 -30.83 -18.82
CA LEU A 157 48.01 -30.66 -18.88
C LEU A 157 47.43 -30.96 -17.50
N ALA A 158 46.62 -30.03 -16.99
CA ALA A 158 45.85 -30.23 -15.76
C ALA A 158 44.54 -30.98 -16.05
N ASN A 159 43.88 -30.63 -17.14
CA ASN A 159 42.68 -31.32 -17.59
C ASN A 159 42.51 -31.23 -19.13
N ALA A 160 41.92 -32.24 -19.75
CA ALA A 160 41.49 -32.18 -21.14
C ALA A 160 40.19 -32.98 -21.32
N HIS A 161 39.14 -32.35 -21.84
CA HIS A 161 37.86 -33.01 -22.07
C HIS A 161 37.07 -32.36 -23.22
N ARG A 162 36.10 -33.11 -23.78
CA ARG A 162 35.17 -32.59 -24.77
C ARG A 162 34.10 -31.73 -24.08
N VAL A 163 33.83 -30.54 -24.62
CA VAL A 163 32.78 -29.65 -24.12
C VAL A 163 31.46 -30.04 -24.79
N ALA A 164 30.36 -30.02 -24.02
CA ALA A 164 29.03 -30.22 -24.58
C ALA A 164 28.71 -29.11 -25.61
N THR A 165 28.43 -29.49 -26.85
CA THR A 165 28.04 -28.54 -27.91
C THR A 165 26.53 -28.33 -27.92
N HIS A 166 26.09 -27.11 -28.19
CA HIS A 166 24.70 -26.77 -28.50
C HIS A 166 24.40 -26.72 -30.02
N GLY A 167 25.35 -27.10 -30.89
CA GLY A 167 25.25 -26.97 -32.36
C GLY A 167 25.55 -28.26 -33.13
N LYS A 168 25.38 -28.22 -34.47
CA LYS A 168 25.76 -29.31 -35.38
C LYS A 168 27.27 -29.26 -35.64
N GLY A 169 27.97 -30.36 -35.35
CA GLY A 169 29.42 -30.50 -35.58
C GLY A 169 30.11 -31.21 -34.42
N PRO A 170 31.38 -31.61 -34.61
CA PRO A 170 32.12 -32.33 -33.57
C PRO A 170 32.34 -31.45 -32.34
N LYS A 171 32.24 -32.05 -31.15
CA LYS A 171 32.45 -31.38 -29.86
C LYS A 171 33.85 -30.79 -29.76
N SER A 172 33.97 -29.55 -29.31
CA SER A 172 35.29 -28.94 -29.07
C SER A 172 36.00 -29.60 -27.89
N ILE A 173 37.33 -29.56 -27.89
CA ILE A 173 38.16 -30.00 -26.75
C ILE A 173 38.57 -28.77 -25.96
N LEU A 174 38.25 -28.75 -24.66
CA LEU A 174 38.82 -27.79 -23.72
C LEU A 174 40.03 -28.42 -23.05
N VAL A 175 41.17 -27.74 -23.18
CA VAL A 175 42.46 -28.15 -22.63
C VAL A 175 42.88 -27.12 -21.59
N ARG A 176 43.02 -27.53 -20.34
CA ARG A 176 43.57 -26.72 -19.25
C ARG A 176 45.02 -27.12 -19.00
N PHE A 177 45.91 -26.15 -19.06
CA PHE A 177 47.32 -26.33 -18.74
C PHE A 177 47.54 -26.19 -17.23
N LEU A 178 48.52 -26.92 -16.70
CA LEU A 178 48.99 -26.68 -15.34
C LEU A 178 49.57 -25.26 -15.27
N HIS A 179 49.30 -24.59 -14.16
CA HIS A 179 49.86 -23.29 -13.89
C HIS A 179 51.37 -23.43 -13.74
N PHE A 180 52.12 -22.86 -14.67
CA PHE A 180 53.49 -22.48 -14.40
C PHE A 180 53.42 -21.15 -13.67
N GLY A 181 53.86 -21.13 -12.41
CA GLY A 181 54.02 -19.89 -11.67
C GLY A 181 54.97 -18.95 -12.42
N ASP A 182 54.74 -17.64 -12.24
CA ASP A 182 55.75 -16.63 -12.55
C ASP A 182 56.99 -16.84 -11.64
#